data_AF-D1W9A2-F1
#
_entry.id   AF-D1W9A2-F1
#
_cell.length_a   1.000
_cell.length_b   1.000
_cell.length_c   1.000
_cell.angle_alpha   90.00
_cell.angle_beta   90.00
_cell.angle_gamma   90.00
#
_symmetry.space_group_name_H-M   'P 1'
#
loop_
_entity.id
_entity.type
_entity.pdbx_description
1 polymer ?
#
loop_
_entity_poly.entity_id
_entity_poly.type
_entity_poly.pdbx_seq_one_letter_code
_entity_poly.pdbx_strand_id
1 'polypeptide(L)'
;MVETFQKKLSDSPAWRWTALVLLASAMFFAYIFVDILSPLQEFLQTQHGWDPIAYGRFAGSEPFLNVFVFFLIFAGIILDKMGVRFTAILSGAVMVVGASINYYALTEGFEASSLKVWFDNNLNLPLSAWNVTPFYDGMPASAKLSAIGFMIFGCGAEMAGITVSRGIVKWFKGKEMALAMGIEMAIARVGVAVVVIASPAIASIHPIDVSRPVAYELLLLIIG
;
A
#
# COMPACT_ATOMS: atom_id res chain seq x y z
N MET A 1 23.33 9.71 45.32
CA MET A 1 22.23 9.97 44.37
C MET A 1 22.03 8.66 43.61
N VAL A 2 21.00 7.88 43.94
CA VAL A 2 20.75 6.60 43.27
C VAL A 2 20.14 6.94 41.91
N GLU A 3 20.95 6.91 40.86
CA GLU A 3 20.43 6.96 39.49
C GLU A 3 19.48 5.79 39.31
N THR A 4 18.19 6.09 39.32
CA THR A 4 17.15 5.11 39.04
C THR A 4 17.34 4.76 37.57
N PHE A 5 18.04 3.64 37.29
CA PHE A 5 18.11 3.08 35.95
C PHE A 5 16.67 2.89 35.46
N GLN A 6 16.16 3.84 34.68
CA GLN A 6 14.92 3.64 33.93
C GLN A 6 15.21 2.50 32.97
N LYS A 7 14.84 1.30 33.39
CA LYS A 7 14.85 0.10 32.55
C LYS A 7 14.08 0.46 31.28
N LYS A 8 14.77 0.56 30.15
CA LYS A 8 14.07 0.85 28.90
C LYS A 8 13.16 -0.35 28.65
N LEU A 9 11.94 -0.11 28.14
CA LEU A 9 11.05 -1.19 27.72
C LEU A 9 11.74 -2.11 26.70
N SER A 10 12.70 -1.56 25.94
CA SER A 10 13.61 -2.28 25.06
C SER A 10 14.64 -3.17 25.78
N ASP A 11 14.68 -3.30 27.11
CA ASP A 11 15.58 -4.23 27.82
C ASP A 11 14.88 -5.54 28.18
N SER A 12 13.54 -5.57 28.12
CA SER A 12 12.79 -6.80 28.33
C SER A 12 12.64 -7.57 27.01
N PRO A 13 12.99 -8.86 26.96
CA PRO A 13 12.77 -9.70 25.79
C PRO A 13 11.30 -9.68 25.35
N ALA A 14 10.35 -9.83 26.28
CA ALA A 14 8.92 -9.88 25.97
C ALA A 14 8.45 -8.62 25.22
N TRP A 15 8.82 -7.44 25.69
CA TRP A 15 8.43 -6.17 25.08
C TRP A 15 9.09 -5.91 23.72
N ARG A 16 10.31 -6.42 23.47
CA ARG A 16 10.95 -6.37 22.14
C ARG A 16 10.17 -7.18 21.11
N TRP A 17 9.79 -8.40 21.47
CA TRP A 17 9.03 -9.29 20.60
C TRP A 17 7.59 -8.80 20.40
N THR A 18 6.94 -8.23 21.42
CA THR A 18 5.64 -7.57 21.24
C THR A 18 5.75 -6.36 20.31
N ALA A 19 6.80 -5.55 20.43
CA ALA A 19 7.03 -4.43 19.51
C ALA A 19 7.25 -4.90 18.07
N LEU A 20 7.98 -6.01 17.87
CA LEU A 20 8.12 -6.64 16.55
C LEU A 20 6.76 -7.01 15.96
N VAL A 21 5.92 -7.69 16.74
CA VAL A 21 4.59 -8.14 16.29
C VAL A 21 3.72 -6.95 15.90
N LEU A 22 3.73 -5.87 16.69
CA LEU A 22 2.97 -4.65 16.40
C LEU A 22 3.47 -3.93 15.13
N LEU A 23 4.79 -3.87 14.93
CA LEU A 23 5.37 -3.28 13.73
C LEU A 23 5.07 -4.13 12.49
N ALA A 24 5.18 -5.45 12.62
CA ALA A 24 4.89 -6.39 11.56
C ALA A 24 3.39 -6.46 11.22
N SER A 25 2.49 -6.27 12.18
CA SER A 25 1.05 -6.19 11.92
C SER A 25 0.69 -4.94 11.12
N ALA A 26 1.34 -3.80 11.38
CA ALA A 26 1.13 -2.60 10.57
C ALA A 26 1.53 -2.82 9.10
N MET A 27 2.66 -3.49 8.86
CA MET A 27 3.07 -3.91 7.50
C MET A 27 2.09 -4.91 6.89
N PHE A 28 1.61 -5.87 7.67
CA PHE A 28 0.65 -6.87 7.22
C PHE A 28 -0.61 -6.24 6.61
N PHE A 29 -1.19 -5.22 7.24
CA PHE A 29 -2.35 -4.50 6.68
C PHE A 29 -1.99 -3.69 5.42
N ALA A 30 -0.80 -3.11 5.37
CA ALA A 30 -0.32 -2.38 4.20
C ALA A 30 -0.22 -3.28 2.96
N TYR A 31 0.41 -4.45 3.11
CA TYR A 31 0.63 -5.39 2.02
C TYR A 31 -0.65 -6.08 1.54
N ILE A 32 -1.63 -6.23 2.44
CA ILE A 32 -2.96 -6.73 2.06
C ILE A 32 -3.54 -5.86 0.93
N PHE A 33 -3.49 -4.54 1.08
CA PHE A 33 -4.01 -3.60 0.09
C PHE A 33 -3.19 -3.54 -1.20
N VAL A 34 -1.86 -3.72 -1.13
CA VAL A 34 -1.01 -3.76 -2.34
C VAL A 34 -1.46 -4.88 -3.27
N ASP A 35 -1.82 -6.04 -2.70
CA ASP A 35 -2.07 -7.25 -3.47
C ASP A 35 -3.57 -7.55 -3.69
N ILE A 36 -4.50 -6.76 -3.15
CA ILE A 36 -5.95 -7.05 -3.21
C ILE A 36 -6.52 -7.16 -4.62
N LEU A 37 -6.06 -6.32 -5.54
CA LEU A 37 -6.58 -6.31 -6.90
C LEU A 37 -5.99 -7.44 -7.76
N SER A 38 -4.93 -8.10 -7.29
CA SER A 38 -4.26 -9.21 -7.99
C SER A 38 -5.17 -10.42 -8.22
N PRO A 39 -5.81 -11.01 -7.19
CA PRO A 39 -6.77 -12.09 -7.39
C PRO A 39 -8.08 -11.64 -8.05
N LEU A 40 -8.33 -10.32 -8.16
CA LEU A 40 -9.54 -9.75 -8.75
C LEU A 40 -9.36 -9.32 -10.21
N GLN A 41 -8.22 -9.62 -10.83
CA GLN A 41 -7.91 -9.22 -12.21
C GLN A 41 -8.97 -9.69 -13.21
N GLU A 42 -9.48 -10.93 -13.09
CA GLU A 42 -10.54 -11.44 -13.98
C GLU A 42 -11.87 -10.68 -13.78
N PHE A 43 -12.19 -10.28 -12.55
CA PHE A 43 -13.38 -9.48 -12.26
C PHE A 43 -13.26 -8.04 -12.78
N LEU A 44 -12.07 -7.43 -12.65
CA LEU A 44 -11.78 -6.11 -13.22
C LEU A 44 -11.87 -6.11 -14.76
N GLN A 45 -11.41 -7.20 -15.39
CA GLN A 45 -11.52 -7.36 -16.84
C GLN A 45 -12.98 -7.50 -17.29
N THR A 46 -13.78 -8.28 -16.56
CA THR A 46 -15.18 -8.56 -16.93
C THR A 46 -16.15 -7.43 -16.59
N GLN A 47 -15.96 -6.72 -15.46
CA GLN A 47 -16.87 -5.66 -15.01
C GLN A 47 -16.46 -4.26 -15.46
N HIS A 48 -15.16 -3.94 -15.44
CA HIS A 48 -14.67 -2.59 -15.74
C HIS A 48 -13.85 -2.50 -17.04
N GLY A 49 -13.74 -3.60 -17.78
CA GLY A 49 -13.03 -3.63 -19.07
C GLY A 49 -11.52 -3.41 -18.94
N TRP A 50 -10.93 -3.73 -17.78
CA TRP A 50 -9.49 -3.61 -17.61
C TRP A 50 -8.78 -4.71 -18.39
N ASP A 51 -8.18 -4.33 -19.52
CA ASP A 51 -7.29 -5.22 -20.25
C ASP A 51 -6.08 -5.61 -19.37
N PRO A 52 -5.47 -6.79 -19.51
CA PRO A 52 -4.29 -7.17 -18.73
C PRO A 52 -3.14 -6.17 -18.84
N ILE A 53 -3.05 -5.43 -19.96
CA ILE A 53 -2.09 -4.32 -20.11
C ILE A 53 -2.43 -3.17 -19.15
N ALA A 54 -3.70 -2.78 -19.04
CA ALA A 54 -4.16 -1.75 -18.11
C ALA A 54 -3.88 -2.15 -16.65
N TYR A 55 -4.14 -3.42 -16.29
CA TYR A 55 -3.82 -3.94 -14.96
C TYR A 55 -2.30 -3.92 -14.70
N GLY A 56 -1.48 -4.34 -15.67
CA GLY A 56 -0.01 -4.28 -15.53
C GLY A 56 0.51 -2.85 -15.34
N ARG A 57 -0.13 -1.85 -15.98
CA ARG A 57 0.23 -0.43 -15.80
C ARG A 57 -0.27 0.16 -14.49
N PHE A 58 -1.42 -0.30 -14.02
CA PHE A 58 -1.91 -0.03 -12.68
C PHE A 58 -0.90 -0.54 -11.63
N ALA A 59 -0.51 -1.82 -11.68
CA ALA A 59 0.44 -2.40 -10.73
C ALA A 59 1.82 -1.73 -10.82
N GLY A 60 2.27 -1.39 -12.03
CA GLY A 60 3.53 -0.67 -12.24
C GLY A 60 3.53 0.80 -11.82
N SER A 61 2.38 1.38 -11.47
CA SER A 61 2.27 2.79 -11.09
C SER A 61 2.90 3.09 -9.72
N GLU A 62 2.78 2.17 -8.77
CA GLU A 62 3.42 2.23 -7.45
C GLU A 62 4.96 2.35 -7.55
N PRO A 63 5.69 1.38 -8.15
CA PRO A 63 7.14 1.47 -8.29
C PRO A 63 7.55 2.64 -9.20
N PHE A 64 6.70 3.07 -10.14
CA PHE A 64 6.97 4.24 -10.96
C PHE A 64 7.15 5.50 -10.10
N LEU A 65 6.21 5.80 -9.20
CA LEU A 65 6.34 6.97 -8.33
C LEU A 65 7.53 6.79 -7.36
N ASN A 66 7.62 5.63 -6.72
CA ASN A 66 8.63 5.39 -5.68
C ASN A 66 10.07 5.43 -6.20
N VAL A 67 10.32 4.87 -7.38
CA VAL A 67 11.66 4.76 -7.98
C VAL A 67 11.97 5.91 -8.94
N PHE A 68 11.11 6.19 -9.93
CA PHE A 68 11.42 7.17 -10.98
C PHE A 68 11.23 8.62 -10.54
N VAL A 69 10.37 8.88 -9.55
CA VAL A 69 10.19 10.23 -8.98
C VAL A 69 11.07 10.43 -7.74
N PHE A 70 11.98 9.48 -7.46
CA PHE A 70 12.88 9.51 -6.30
C PHE A 70 12.16 9.67 -4.95
N PHE A 71 10.89 9.25 -4.88
CA PHE A 71 10.09 9.41 -3.66
C PHE A 71 10.67 8.64 -2.48
N LEU A 72 11.32 7.49 -2.70
CA LEU A 72 12.07 6.77 -1.66
C LEU A 72 13.15 7.63 -0.98
N ILE A 73 13.81 8.51 -1.74
CA ILE A 73 14.81 9.44 -1.19
C ILE A 73 14.11 10.50 -0.35
N PHE A 74 13.03 11.08 -0.84
CA PHE A 74 12.24 12.07 -0.09
C PHE A 74 11.64 11.48 1.19
N ALA A 75 11.09 10.26 1.12
CA ALA A 75 10.59 9.50 2.26
C ALA A 75 11.68 9.30 3.33
N GLY A 76 12.88 8.91 2.91
CA GLY A 76 14.05 8.80 3.80
C GLY A 76 14.40 10.12 4.49
N ILE A 77 14.46 11.22 3.72
CA ILE A 77 14.75 12.57 4.25
C ILE A 77 13.67 13.02 5.26
N ILE A 78 12.39 12.78 4.96
CA ILE A 78 11.27 13.11 5.86
C ILE A 78 11.42 12.34 7.17
N LEU A 79 11.74 11.03 7.08
CA LEU A 79 11.96 10.17 8.24
C LEU A 79 13.15 10.61 9.09
N ASP A 80 14.23 11.06 8.45
CA ASP A 80 15.41 11.60 9.13
C ASP A 80 15.12 12.91 9.86
N LYS A 81 14.38 13.83 9.22
CA LYS A 81 14.20 15.19 9.73
C LYS A 81 13.03 15.31 10.72
N MET A 82 11.93 14.60 10.47
CA MET A 82 10.69 14.73 11.24
C MET A 82 10.48 13.57 12.23
N GLY A 83 11.24 12.49 12.08
CA GLY A 83 11.29 11.37 13.01
C GLY A 83 10.20 10.32 12.81
N VAL A 84 10.45 9.15 13.40
CA VAL A 84 9.68 7.89 13.21
C VAL A 84 8.18 8.05 13.50
N ARG A 85 7.80 8.82 14.53
CA ARG A 85 6.39 8.96 14.92
C ARG A 85 5.59 9.77 13.91
N PHE A 86 6.16 10.89 13.45
CA PHE A 86 5.51 11.73 12.46
C PHE A 86 5.39 11.00 11.12
N THR A 87 6.46 10.33 10.70
CA THR A 87 6.45 9.58 9.44
C THR A 87 5.48 8.42 9.46
N ALA A 88 5.33 7.71 10.58
CA ALA A 88 4.34 6.64 10.72
C ALA A 88 2.88 7.14 10.57
N ILE A 89 2.57 8.30 11.16
CA ILE A 89 1.23 8.90 11.05
C ILE A 89 1.00 9.42 9.64
N LEU A 90 2.00 10.08 9.05
CA LEU A 90 1.94 10.59 7.69
C LEU A 90 1.77 9.45 6.68
N SER A 91 2.50 8.35 6.84
CA SER A 91 2.37 7.18 5.97
C SER A 91 0.97 6.58 6.06
N GLY A 92 0.44 6.39 7.28
CA GLY A 92 -0.93 5.89 7.46
C GLY A 92 -1.97 6.79 6.82
N ALA A 93 -1.87 8.12 7.00
CA ALA A 93 -2.78 9.07 6.38
C ALA A 93 -2.73 9.04 4.85
N VAL A 94 -1.52 8.99 4.27
CA VAL A 94 -1.31 8.90 2.82
C VAL A 94 -1.87 7.58 2.26
N MET A 95 -1.68 6.47 2.98
CA MET A 95 -2.26 5.18 2.61
C MET A 95 -3.79 5.21 2.61
N VAL A 96 -4.42 5.77 3.66
CA VAL A 96 -5.89 5.90 3.71
C VAL A 96 -6.41 6.75 2.54
N VAL A 97 -5.73 7.85 2.22
CA VAL A 97 -6.10 8.71 1.09
C VAL A 97 -5.95 7.97 -0.24
N GLY A 98 -4.83 7.27 -0.46
CA GLY A 98 -4.61 6.48 -1.67
C GLY A 98 -5.64 5.35 -1.83
N ALA A 99 -5.92 4.63 -0.74
CA ALA A 99 -6.93 3.58 -0.70
C ALA A 99 -8.33 4.12 -0.97
N SER A 100 -8.67 5.29 -0.43
CA SER A 100 -9.96 5.95 -0.66
C SER A 100 -10.15 6.35 -2.12
N ILE A 101 -9.09 6.84 -2.77
CA ILE A 101 -9.11 7.20 -4.19
C ILE A 101 -9.27 5.94 -5.05
N ASN A 102 -8.55 4.86 -4.71
CA ASN A 102 -8.66 3.58 -5.40
C ASN A 102 -10.07 2.99 -5.28
N TYR A 103 -10.65 2.99 -4.08
CA TYR A 103 -12.03 2.59 -3.83
C TYR A 103 -13.02 3.42 -4.65
N TYR A 104 -12.87 4.75 -4.64
CA TYR A 104 -13.73 5.64 -5.42
C TYR A 104 -13.63 5.38 -6.92
N ALA A 105 -12.44 5.04 -7.44
CA ALA A 105 -12.23 4.71 -8.85
C ALA A 105 -12.96 3.45 -9.32
N LEU A 106 -13.29 2.54 -8.39
CA LEU A 106 -14.01 1.29 -8.65
C LEU A 106 -15.52 1.39 -8.40
N THR A 107 -15.99 2.49 -7.80
CA THR A 107 -17.41 2.68 -7.47
C THR A 107 -18.20 3.18 -8.69
N GLU A 108 -19.46 2.74 -8.83
CA GLU A 108 -20.41 3.23 -9.88
C GLU A 108 -20.54 4.76 -9.91
N GLY A 109 -20.35 5.42 -8.76
CA GLY A 109 -20.35 6.88 -8.62
C GLY A 109 -19.25 7.58 -9.43
N PHE A 110 -18.12 6.92 -9.70
CA PHE A 110 -17.09 7.45 -10.60
C PHE A 110 -17.46 7.24 -12.07
N GLU A 111 -18.09 6.11 -12.41
CA GLU A 111 -18.53 5.84 -13.79
C GLU A 111 -19.59 6.84 -14.29
N ALA A 112 -20.41 7.37 -13.38
CA ALA A 112 -21.41 8.40 -13.65
C ALA A 112 -20.87 9.85 -13.53
N SER A 113 -19.61 10.05 -13.15
CA SER A 113 -19.06 11.36 -12.81
C SER A 113 -18.39 12.08 -13.99
N SER A 114 -18.35 13.42 -13.96
CA SER A 114 -17.61 14.23 -14.93
C SER A 114 -16.10 14.00 -14.90
N LEU A 115 -15.59 13.41 -13.81
CA LEU A 115 -14.20 12.98 -13.69
C LEU A 115 -13.86 11.87 -14.68
N LYS A 116 -14.78 10.95 -15.00
CA LYS A 116 -14.58 9.94 -16.06
C LYS A 116 -14.29 10.61 -17.40
N VAL A 117 -15.12 11.59 -17.78
CA VAL A 117 -14.97 12.35 -19.03
C VAL A 117 -13.65 13.12 -19.06
N TRP A 118 -13.20 13.65 -17.93
CA TRP A 118 -11.88 14.30 -17.84
C TRP A 118 -10.73 13.30 -18.02
N PHE A 119 -10.79 12.14 -17.36
CA PHE A 119 -9.76 11.09 -17.47
C PHE A 119 -9.78 10.36 -18.82
N ASP A 120 -10.91 10.29 -19.51
CA ASP A 120 -10.98 9.76 -20.87
C ASP A 120 -10.29 10.71 -21.86
N ASN A 121 -10.42 12.02 -21.65
CA ASN A 121 -9.85 13.04 -22.54
C ASN A 121 -8.40 13.46 -22.18
N ASN A 122 -8.00 13.33 -20.92
CA ASN A 122 -6.68 13.72 -20.43
C ASN A 122 -5.83 12.49 -20.03
N LEU A 123 -4.51 12.67 -19.88
CA LEU A 123 -3.54 11.59 -19.56
C LEU A 123 -3.37 10.50 -20.66
N ASN A 124 -3.80 10.75 -21.91
CA ASN A 124 -3.49 9.88 -23.05
C ASN A 124 -2.06 10.15 -23.53
N LEU A 125 -1.08 9.57 -22.86
CA LEU A 125 0.34 9.75 -23.20
C LEU A 125 0.75 8.77 -24.32
N PRO A 126 1.42 9.24 -25.39
CA PRO A 126 1.88 8.37 -26.47
C PRO A 126 3.02 7.45 -25.99
N LEU A 127 2.96 6.16 -26.35
CA LEU A 127 3.94 5.12 -25.96
C LEU A 127 5.34 5.26 -26.60
N SER A 128 5.68 6.38 -27.23
CA SER A 128 6.66 6.41 -28.32
C SER A 128 8.14 6.40 -27.94
N ALA A 129 8.54 6.39 -26.66
CA ALA A 129 9.98 6.45 -26.32
C ALA A 129 10.45 5.52 -25.18
N TRP A 130 9.73 5.46 -24.05
CA TRP A 130 10.21 4.70 -22.88
C TRP A 130 9.22 3.64 -22.38
N ASN A 131 7.94 3.74 -22.73
CA ASN A 131 6.88 2.82 -22.27
C ASN A 131 6.91 2.58 -20.73
N VAL A 132 7.40 3.56 -19.97
CA VAL A 132 7.52 3.53 -18.49
C VAL A 132 6.37 4.28 -17.82
N THR A 133 5.61 5.09 -18.56
CA THR A 133 4.49 5.88 -18.00
C THR A 133 3.32 4.98 -17.60
N PRO A 134 2.69 5.22 -16.43
CA PRO A 134 1.50 4.47 -15.98
C PRO A 134 0.28 4.65 -16.88
N PHE A 135 0.23 5.74 -17.65
CA PHE A 135 -0.92 6.09 -18.49
C PHE A 135 -0.58 5.92 -19.97
N TYR A 136 -1.53 5.39 -20.73
CA TYR A 136 -1.43 5.20 -22.17
C TYR A 136 -2.75 5.49 -22.88
N ASP A 137 -2.67 5.75 -24.18
CA ASP A 137 -3.83 6.05 -25.03
C ASP A 137 -4.78 4.83 -25.12
N GLY A 138 -6.04 5.01 -24.73
CA GLY A 138 -7.05 3.94 -24.68
C GLY A 138 -7.18 3.19 -23.34
N MET A 139 -6.47 3.61 -22.29
CA MET A 139 -6.64 3.03 -20.94
C MET A 139 -7.99 3.46 -20.31
N PRO A 140 -8.76 2.56 -19.68
CA PRO A 140 -10.02 2.92 -19.02
C PRO A 140 -9.84 4.00 -17.95
N ALA A 141 -10.73 4.99 -17.88
CA ALA A 141 -10.67 6.06 -16.88
C ALA A 141 -10.63 5.54 -15.43
N SER A 142 -11.30 4.42 -15.12
CA SER A 142 -11.26 3.78 -13.80
C SER A 142 -9.87 3.25 -13.48
N ALA A 143 -9.19 2.65 -14.46
CA ALA A 143 -7.81 2.18 -14.31
C ALA A 143 -6.82 3.35 -14.11
N LYS A 144 -7.03 4.48 -14.80
CA LYS A 144 -6.19 5.69 -14.62
C LYS A 144 -6.34 6.29 -13.22
N LEU A 145 -7.57 6.47 -12.75
CA LEU A 145 -7.78 7.01 -11.40
C LEU A 145 -7.31 6.03 -10.33
N SER A 146 -7.55 4.73 -10.53
CA SER A 146 -7.07 3.68 -9.63
C SER A 146 -5.53 3.67 -9.56
N ALA A 147 -4.83 3.85 -10.69
CA ALA A 147 -3.37 3.97 -10.73
C ALA A 147 -2.87 5.18 -9.94
N ILE A 148 -3.56 6.33 -9.99
CA ILE A 148 -3.21 7.49 -9.15
C ILE A 148 -3.41 7.18 -7.66
N GLY A 149 -4.53 6.53 -7.31
CA GLY A 149 -4.79 6.08 -5.94
C GLY A 149 -3.70 5.12 -5.44
N PHE A 150 -3.28 4.19 -6.30
CA PHE A 150 -2.25 3.20 -6.00
C PHE A 150 -0.85 3.80 -5.91
N MET A 151 -0.54 4.81 -6.72
CA MET A 151 0.68 5.62 -6.59
C MET A 151 0.76 6.31 -5.22
N ILE A 152 -0.33 6.96 -4.80
CA ILE A 152 -0.39 7.64 -3.50
C ILE A 152 -0.32 6.61 -2.36
N PHE A 153 -1.03 5.49 -2.50
CA PHE A 153 -0.96 4.40 -1.54
C PHE A 153 0.47 3.87 -1.39
N GLY A 154 1.12 3.58 -2.52
CA GLY A 154 2.50 3.11 -2.61
C GLY A 154 3.51 4.00 -1.91
N CYS A 155 3.36 5.32 -2.06
CA CYS A 155 4.16 6.29 -1.32
C CYS A 155 4.05 6.07 0.20
N GLY A 156 2.82 5.92 0.69
CA GLY A 156 2.56 5.69 2.10
C GLY A 156 3.10 4.34 2.57
N ALA A 157 2.87 3.26 1.81
CA ALA A 157 3.35 1.92 2.12
C ALA A 157 4.89 1.86 2.23
N GLU A 158 5.62 2.46 1.28
CA GLU A 158 7.09 2.52 1.33
C GLU A 158 7.60 3.35 2.51
N MET A 159 6.98 4.50 2.78
CA MET A 159 7.31 5.31 3.96
C MET A 159 7.11 4.54 5.27
N ALA A 160 6.04 3.77 5.36
CA ALA A 160 5.79 2.90 6.50
C ALA A 160 6.88 1.82 6.60
N GLY A 161 7.27 1.20 5.47
CA GLY A 161 8.30 0.14 5.43
C GLY A 161 9.66 0.62 5.94
N ILE A 162 10.12 1.79 5.49
CA ILE A 162 11.36 2.39 5.97
C ILE A 162 11.26 2.75 7.47
N THR A 163 10.07 3.21 7.91
CA THR A 163 9.81 3.56 9.31
C THR A 163 9.84 2.34 10.22
N VAL A 164 9.23 1.23 9.81
CA VAL A 164 9.24 -0.06 10.51
C VAL A 164 10.65 -0.63 10.59
N SER A 165 11.38 -0.64 9.48
CA SER A 165 12.78 -1.05 9.44
C SER A 165 13.65 -0.26 10.43
N ARG A 166 13.46 1.07 10.48
CA ARG A 166 14.11 1.93 11.48
C ARG A 166 13.63 1.70 12.91
N GLY A 167 12.40 1.26 13.09
CA GLY A 167 11.87 0.81 14.37
C GLY A 167 12.62 -0.43 14.85
N ILE A 168 12.68 -1.47 14.03
CA ILE A 168 13.28 -2.77 14.37
C ILE A 168 14.75 -2.62 14.82
N VAL A 169 15.55 -1.84 14.10
CA VAL A 169 16.97 -1.61 14.47
C VAL A 169 17.15 -0.88 15.81
N LYS A 170 16.12 -0.21 16.34
CA LYS A 170 16.15 0.40 17.67
C LYS A 170 15.82 -0.60 18.78
N TRP A 171 15.00 -1.61 18.48
CA TRP A 171 14.54 -2.62 19.44
C TRP A 171 15.47 -3.85 19.50
N PHE A 172 16.04 -4.25 18.36
CA PHE A 172 16.92 -5.42 18.24
C PHE A 172 18.35 -4.98 17.92
N LYS A 173 19.35 -5.59 18.58
CA LYS A 173 20.77 -5.33 18.35
C LYS A 173 21.56 -6.64 18.29
N GLY A 174 22.67 -6.65 17.57
CA GLY A 174 23.54 -7.82 17.45
C GLY A 174 22.87 -8.96 16.68
N LYS A 175 23.00 -10.19 17.19
CA LYS A 175 22.59 -11.41 16.47
C LYS A 175 21.08 -11.51 16.20
N GLU A 176 20.25 -10.88 17.03
CA GLU A 176 18.78 -10.94 16.93
C GLU A 176 18.20 -10.02 15.84
N MET A 177 18.99 -9.07 15.33
CA MET A 177 18.51 -8.08 14.34
C MET A 177 18.14 -8.73 13.00
N ALA A 178 18.98 -9.63 12.49
CA ALA A 178 18.73 -10.32 11.23
C ALA A 178 17.47 -11.20 11.30
N LEU A 179 17.27 -11.86 12.45
CA LEU A 179 16.08 -12.67 12.69
C LEU A 179 14.82 -11.81 12.74
N ALA A 180 14.86 -10.68 13.45
CA ALA A 180 13.75 -9.73 13.53
C ALA A 180 13.33 -9.20 12.15
N MET A 181 14.30 -8.78 11.33
CA MET A 181 14.05 -8.34 9.95
C MET A 181 13.45 -9.44 9.08
N GLY A 182 13.91 -10.69 9.24
CA GLY A 182 13.36 -11.82 8.50
C GLY A 182 11.92 -12.16 8.90
N ILE A 183 11.60 -12.11 10.20
CA ILE A 183 10.26 -12.41 10.71
C ILE A 183 9.24 -11.34 10.28
N GLU A 184 9.62 -10.08 10.30
CA GLU A 184 8.74 -9.00 9.86
C GLU A 184 8.36 -9.15 8.37
N MET A 185 9.34 -9.41 7.50
CA MET A 185 9.08 -9.75 6.10
C MET A 185 8.24 -11.02 5.92
N ALA A 186 8.45 -12.05 6.75
CA ALA A 186 7.66 -13.27 6.70
C ALA A 186 6.19 -13.00 7.05
N ILE A 187 5.93 -12.22 8.11
CA ILE A 187 4.57 -11.83 8.52
C ILE A 187 3.91 -11.01 7.41
N ALA A 188 4.61 -10.04 6.83
CA ALA A 188 4.09 -9.26 5.70
C ALA A 188 3.64 -10.16 4.53
N ARG A 189 4.42 -11.20 4.20
CA ARG A 189 4.07 -12.17 3.14
C ARG A 189 2.90 -13.08 3.48
N VAL A 190 2.65 -13.36 4.77
CA VAL A 190 1.42 -14.07 5.18
C VAL A 190 0.18 -13.24 4.85
N GLY A 191 0.25 -11.91 4.90
CA GLY A 191 -0.84 -11.02 4.49
C GLY A 191 -1.28 -11.27 3.05
N VAL A 192 -0.32 -11.38 2.15
CA VAL A 192 -0.58 -11.69 0.73
C VAL A 192 -1.28 -13.04 0.57
N ALA A 193 -0.88 -14.06 1.33
CA ALA A 193 -1.53 -15.37 1.30
C ALA A 193 -3.00 -15.30 1.79
N VAL A 194 -3.29 -14.45 2.78
CA VAL A 194 -4.67 -14.19 3.24
C VAL A 194 -5.48 -13.53 2.13
N VAL A 195 -4.92 -12.54 1.42
CA VAL A 195 -5.58 -11.83 0.31
C VAL A 195 -5.99 -12.77 -0.81
N VAL A 196 -5.12 -13.70 -1.21
CA VAL A 196 -5.40 -14.65 -2.28
C VAL A 196 -6.62 -15.52 -1.98
N ILE A 197 -6.90 -15.78 -0.70
CA ILE A 197 -8.05 -16.59 -0.26
C ILE A 197 -9.26 -15.70 0.05
N ALA A 198 -9.05 -14.59 0.76
CA ALA A 198 -10.11 -13.72 1.26
C ALA A 198 -10.73 -12.84 0.18
N SER A 199 -9.93 -12.33 -0.77
CA SER A 199 -10.44 -11.39 -1.79
C SER A 199 -11.46 -12.03 -2.71
N PRO A 200 -11.24 -13.24 -3.28
CA PRO A 200 -12.27 -13.92 -4.06
C PRO A 200 -13.48 -14.34 -3.21
N ALA A 201 -13.26 -14.74 -1.96
CA ALA A 201 -14.33 -15.12 -1.05
C ALA A 201 -15.26 -13.95 -0.70
N ILE A 202 -14.72 -12.74 -0.54
CA ILE A 202 -15.48 -11.52 -0.26
C ILE A 202 -16.14 -10.98 -1.54
N ALA A 203 -15.45 -11.03 -2.68
CA ALA A 203 -16.00 -10.61 -3.96
C ALA A 203 -17.16 -11.50 -4.44
N SER A 204 -17.20 -12.78 -4.04
CA SER A 204 -18.25 -13.74 -4.43
C SER A 204 -19.55 -13.66 -3.59
N ILE A 205 -19.62 -12.81 -2.57
CA ILE A 205 -20.85 -12.59 -1.79
C ILE A 205 -21.82 -11.72 -2.61
N HIS A 206 -22.91 -12.32 -3.10
CA HIS A 206 -23.84 -11.67 -4.02
C HIS A 206 -24.44 -10.35 -3.51
N PRO A 207 -24.57 -9.30 -4.35
CA PRO A 207 -24.07 -9.22 -5.74
C PRO A 207 -22.55 -9.00 -5.84
N ILE A 208 -21.93 -9.50 -6.91
CA ILE A 208 -20.47 -9.46 -7.13
C ILE A 208 -20.06 -8.02 -7.41
N ASP A 209 -19.29 -7.42 -6.50
CA ASP A 209 -18.85 -6.02 -6.58
C ASP A 209 -17.38 -5.94 -6.13
N VAL A 210 -16.52 -5.51 -7.06
CA VAL A 210 -15.06 -5.38 -6.87
C VAL A 210 -14.73 -4.28 -5.86
N SER A 211 -15.66 -3.36 -5.61
CA SER A 211 -15.52 -2.29 -4.62
C SER A 211 -15.53 -2.80 -3.18
N ARG A 212 -16.15 -3.95 -2.90
CA ARG A 212 -16.35 -4.45 -1.52
C ARG A 212 -15.08 -4.98 -0.86
N PRO A 213 -14.24 -5.80 -1.52
CA PRO A 213 -12.93 -6.14 -0.99
C PRO A 213 -12.13 -4.88 -0.65
N VAL A 214 -12.12 -3.90 -1.56
CA VAL A 214 -11.36 -2.65 -1.38
C VAL A 214 -11.90 -1.80 -0.22
N ALA A 215 -13.23 -1.74 -0.04
CA ALA A 215 -13.84 -1.09 1.13
C ALA A 215 -13.53 -1.80 2.45
N TYR A 216 -13.58 -3.13 2.46
CA TYR A 216 -13.26 -3.92 3.65
C TYR A 216 -11.80 -3.72 4.07
N GLU A 217 -10.89 -3.65 3.11
CA GLU A 217 -9.49 -3.37 3.41
C GLU A 217 -9.22 -1.92 3.77
N LEU A 218 -9.93 -0.97 3.18
CA LEU A 218 -9.90 0.42 3.63
C LEU A 218 -10.32 0.52 5.11
N LEU A 219 -11.33 -0.25 5.53
CA LEU A 219 -11.71 -0.34 6.94
C LEU A 219 -10.63 -1.01 7.78
N LEU A 220 -10.04 -2.11 7.32
CA LEU A 220 -8.92 -2.77 8.02
C LEU A 220 -7.72 -1.82 8.18
N LEU A 221 -7.46 -0.97 7.19
CA LEU A 221 -6.37 -0.01 7.19
C LEU A 221 -6.64 1.20 8.09
N ILE A 222 -7.91 1.57 8.28
CA ILE A 222 -8.29 2.57 9.29
C ILE A 222 -8.19 2.00 10.71
N ILE A 223 -8.43 0.70 10.88
CA ILE A 223 -8.40 0.01 12.18
C ILE A 223 -6.97 -0.33 12.61
N GLY A 224 -6.12 -0.75 11.67
CA GLY A 224 -4.73 -1.19 11.90
C GLY A 224 -3.73 -0.06 11.99
#